data_AF-A0A8H6D3J1-F1
#
_entry.id   AF-A0A8H6D3J1-F1
#
_cell.length_a   1.000
_cell.length_b   1.000
_cell.length_c   1.000
_cell.angle_alpha   90.00
_cell.angle_beta   90.00
_cell.angle_gamma   90.00
#
_symmetry.space_group_name_H-M   'P 1'
#
loop_
_entity.id
_entity.type
_entity.pdbx_description
1 polymer ?
#
loop_
_entity_poly.entity_id
_entity_poly.type
_entity_poly.pdbx_seq_one_letter_code
_entity_poly.pdbx_strand_id
1 'polypeptide(L)'
;MAAPITSRTETLQKFLKLDQKGMIMAEYVWVDADGGTRSKSRTLPEKEYTHEDLPVWNFDGSSTNQAPGENSDVYLRPCAVYPDPFRGSPNIIVLAECWNADGTPNKFNFRHDCVKVMDQYAEDEPWFGLEQEYTLLGSDDRPYGWPAGGFPAPQGEYYCGVGTGKVVQRDIVEAHYKACLSGASAPAPTAPPHQPTATPAIALERSWPREPRRDPCFLKNSIPSCGKKEIGSWSECKQEQRRKRGYALKREQGRREGTDGSAISLSTT
;
A
#
# COMPACT_ATOMS: atom_id res chain seq x y z
N MET A 1 -0.10 -34.22 8.45
CA MET A 1 0.14 -32.84 7.98
C MET A 1 0.77 -32.92 6.60
N ALA A 2 0.23 -32.24 5.60
CA ALA A 2 0.91 -32.13 4.31
C ALA A 2 2.29 -31.49 4.56
N ALA A 3 3.35 -32.06 3.97
CA ALA A 3 4.67 -31.44 4.06
C ALA A 3 4.58 -30.00 3.52
N PRO A 4 5.21 -29.01 4.17
CA PRO A 4 5.20 -27.65 3.66
C PRO A 4 5.75 -27.66 2.24
N ILE A 5 4.95 -27.15 1.29
CA ILE A 5 5.38 -26.97 -0.09
C ILE A 5 6.47 -25.90 -0.07
N THR A 6 7.70 -26.34 0.06
CA THR A 6 8.85 -25.44 0.08
C THR A 6 9.27 -25.21 -1.37
N SER A 7 9.01 -24.01 -1.88
CA SER A 7 9.54 -23.59 -3.16
C SER A 7 11.07 -23.67 -3.13
N ARG A 8 11.69 -24.23 -4.18
CA ARG A 8 13.15 -24.31 -4.30
C ARG A 8 13.69 -23.02 -4.89
N THR A 9 13.84 -21.99 -4.07
CA THR A 9 14.25 -20.64 -4.49
C THR A 9 15.52 -20.64 -5.31
N GLU A 10 16.54 -21.44 -4.95
CA GLU A 10 17.79 -21.54 -5.71
C GLU A 10 17.60 -22.04 -7.15
N THR A 11 16.60 -22.90 -7.37
CA THR A 11 16.27 -23.39 -8.71
C THR A 11 15.58 -22.28 -9.50
N LEU A 12 14.60 -21.59 -8.90
CA LEU A 12 13.90 -20.46 -9.51
C LEU A 12 14.86 -19.33 -9.91
N GLN A 13 15.85 -19.02 -9.06
CA GLN A 13 16.85 -17.97 -9.29
C GLN A 13 17.68 -18.18 -10.57
N LYS A 14 17.82 -19.42 -11.06
CA LYS A 14 18.50 -19.70 -12.33
C LYS A 14 17.67 -19.20 -13.52
N PHE A 15 16.36 -19.31 -13.44
CA PHE A 15 15.43 -18.91 -14.50
C PHE A 15 15.16 -17.41 -14.48
N LEU A 16 15.10 -16.78 -13.30
CA LEU A 16 14.92 -15.33 -13.17
C LEU A 16 16.08 -14.50 -13.77
N LYS A 17 17.24 -15.13 -14.01
CA LYS A 17 18.42 -14.49 -14.61
C LYS A 17 18.49 -14.64 -16.13
N LEU A 18 17.53 -15.33 -16.74
CA LEU A 18 17.50 -15.49 -18.18
C LEU A 18 17.25 -14.14 -18.85
N ASP A 19 17.98 -13.90 -19.93
CA ASP A 19 17.78 -12.74 -20.78
C ASP A 19 16.36 -12.78 -21.40
N GLN A 20 15.62 -11.69 -21.22
CA GLN A 20 14.24 -11.54 -21.68
C GLN A 20 14.13 -11.12 -23.15
N LYS A 21 15.25 -11.00 -23.87
CA LYS A 21 15.31 -10.82 -25.34
C LYS A 21 14.55 -9.58 -25.83
N GLY A 22 14.68 -8.46 -25.13
CA GLY A 22 14.02 -7.19 -25.49
C GLY A 22 12.52 -7.16 -25.17
N MET A 23 12.05 -8.07 -24.32
CA MET A 23 10.68 -8.10 -23.81
C MET A 23 10.67 -7.84 -22.30
N ILE A 24 9.54 -7.36 -21.80
CA ILE A 24 9.30 -7.15 -20.37
C ILE A 24 8.03 -7.87 -19.93
N MET A 25 7.98 -8.20 -18.65
CA MET A 25 6.78 -8.65 -17.96
C MET A 25 6.13 -7.44 -17.27
N ALA A 26 4.87 -7.17 -17.59
CA ALA A 26 4.05 -6.17 -16.92
C ALA A 26 2.99 -6.86 -16.06
N GLU A 27 3.13 -6.76 -14.74
CA GLU A 27 2.20 -7.31 -13.75
C GLU A 27 1.07 -6.34 -13.49
N TYR A 28 -0.12 -6.62 -14.01
CA TYR A 28 -1.30 -5.81 -13.75
C TYR A 28 -1.87 -6.22 -12.40
N VAL A 29 -2.02 -5.25 -11.49
CA VAL A 29 -2.52 -5.43 -10.12
C VAL A 29 -3.79 -4.60 -9.95
N TRP A 30 -4.82 -5.21 -9.38
CA TRP A 30 -6.10 -4.56 -9.09
C TRP A 30 -6.71 -5.07 -7.78
N VAL A 31 -7.78 -4.39 -7.34
CA VAL A 31 -8.54 -4.73 -6.13
C VAL A 31 -9.84 -5.44 -6.54
N ASP A 32 -10.13 -6.58 -5.92
CA ASP A 32 -11.37 -7.34 -6.13
C ASP A 32 -12.54 -6.80 -5.28
N ALA A 33 -13.70 -7.45 -5.38
CA ALA A 33 -14.91 -7.05 -4.64
C ALA A 33 -14.78 -7.13 -3.11
N ASP A 34 -13.87 -7.95 -2.60
CA ASP A 34 -13.65 -8.18 -1.18
C ASP A 34 -12.53 -7.29 -0.61
N GLY A 35 -11.98 -6.39 -1.44
CA GLY A 35 -10.82 -5.56 -1.10
C GLY A 35 -9.49 -6.29 -1.18
N GLY A 36 -9.49 -7.53 -1.69
CA GLY A 36 -8.29 -8.33 -1.91
C GLY A 36 -7.50 -7.85 -3.13
N THR A 37 -6.18 -8.04 -3.10
CA THR A 37 -5.33 -7.76 -4.27
C THR A 37 -5.30 -8.97 -5.20
N ARG A 38 -5.46 -8.72 -6.50
CA ARG A 38 -5.34 -9.71 -7.58
C ARG A 38 -4.31 -9.22 -8.59
N SER A 39 -3.66 -10.14 -9.29
CA SER A 39 -2.72 -9.77 -10.34
C SER A 39 -2.60 -10.80 -11.46
N LYS A 40 -2.11 -10.36 -12.61
CA LYS A 40 -1.64 -11.21 -13.71
C LYS A 40 -0.66 -10.48 -14.61
N SER A 41 0.25 -11.23 -15.24
CA SER A 41 1.29 -10.66 -16.10
C SER A 41 0.96 -10.74 -17.58
N ARG A 42 1.31 -9.71 -18.35
CA ARG A 42 1.43 -9.75 -19.82
C ARG A 42 2.85 -9.44 -20.27
N THR A 43 3.18 -9.89 -21.46
CA THR A 43 4.44 -9.55 -22.13
C THR A 43 4.29 -8.30 -22.97
N LEU A 44 5.25 -7.39 -22.91
CA LEU A 44 5.31 -6.16 -23.70
C LEU A 44 6.73 -5.94 -24.27
N PRO A 45 6.90 -5.20 -25.38
CA PRO A 45 8.23 -4.79 -25.84
C PRO A 45 8.94 -3.93 -24.80
N GLU A 46 10.26 -4.08 -24.67
CA GLU A 46 11.08 -3.27 -23.77
C GLU A 46 11.16 -1.81 -24.22
N LYS A 47 10.61 -0.94 -23.36
CA LYS A 47 10.70 0.53 -23.41
C LYS A 47 10.24 1.09 -22.07
N GLU A 48 10.44 2.39 -21.88
CA GLU A 48 9.79 3.14 -20.81
C GLU A 48 8.27 3.22 -21.08
N TYR A 49 7.46 2.93 -20.06
CA TYR A 49 6.00 3.01 -20.11
C TYR A 49 5.48 4.01 -19.09
N THR A 50 4.65 4.94 -19.55
CA THR A 50 3.68 5.60 -18.67
C THR A 50 2.39 4.77 -18.60
N HIS A 51 1.51 5.08 -17.65
CA HIS A 51 0.21 4.43 -17.57
C HIS A 51 -0.66 4.64 -18.82
N GLU A 52 -0.46 5.73 -19.56
CA GLU A 52 -1.19 6.04 -20.81
C GLU A 52 -0.72 5.21 -22.00
N ASP A 53 0.56 4.81 -22.01
CA ASP A 53 1.14 3.93 -23.04
C ASP A 53 0.64 2.48 -22.94
N LEU A 54 0.10 2.12 -21.77
CA LEU A 54 -0.20 0.74 -21.43
C LEU A 54 -1.58 0.33 -21.95
N PRO A 55 -1.69 -0.84 -22.62
CA PRO A 55 -2.95 -1.30 -23.17
C PRO A 55 -3.95 -1.65 -22.06
N VAL A 56 -5.20 -1.20 -22.24
CA VAL A 56 -6.33 -1.71 -21.46
C VAL A 56 -6.39 -3.22 -21.58
N TRP A 57 -6.65 -3.89 -20.46
CA TRP A 57 -6.82 -5.32 -20.41
C TRP A 57 -8.18 -5.68 -19.80
N ASN A 58 -8.45 -6.96 -19.60
CA ASN A 58 -9.68 -7.45 -19.01
C ASN A 58 -9.39 -8.71 -18.18
N PHE A 59 -10.30 -9.10 -17.31
CA PHE A 59 -10.29 -10.38 -16.60
C PHE A 59 -11.73 -10.86 -16.39
N ASP A 60 -11.86 -12.11 -15.96
CA ASP A 60 -13.14 -12.69 -15.58
C ASP A 60 -13.57 -12.20 -14.19
N GLY A 61 -14.46 -11.23 -14.18
CA GLY A 61 -15.04 -10.62 -12.99
C GLY A 61 -15.95 -11.56 -12.18
N SER A 62 -16.44 -12.65 -12.77
CA SER A 62 -17.26 -13.62 -12.03
C SER A 62 -16.45 -14.39 -10.98
N SER A 63 -15.16 -14.64 -11.27
CA SER A 63 -14.20 -15.27 -10.36
C SER A 63 -13.71 -14.35 -9.22
N THR A 64 -14.19 -13.11 -9.18
CA THR A 64 -13.78 -12.07 -8.22
C THR A 64 -14.98 -11.30 -7.63
N ASN A 65 -16.20 -11.80 -7.86
CA ASN A 65 -17.46 -11.16 -7.45
C ASN A 65 -17.67 -9.73 -8.00
N GLN A 66 -17.03 -9.40 -9.13
CA GLN A 66 -17.09 -8.07 -9.76
C GLN A 66 -18.07 -8.00 -10.94
N ALA A 67 -18.51 -9.14 -11.47
CA ALA A 67 -19.46 -9.22 -12.58
C ALA A 67 -20.27 -10.55 -12.52
N PRO A 68 -21.51 -10.58 -13.07
CA PRO A 68 -22.27 -11.82 -13.20
C PRO A 68 -21.65 -12.78 -14.23
N GLY A 69 -21.97 -14.07 -14.15
CA GLY A 69 -21.39 -15.08 -15.05
C GLY A 69 -21.78 -14.93 -16.53
N GLU A 70 -22.94 -14.34 -16.84
CA GLU A 70 -23.43 -14.20 -18.22
C GLU A 70 -22.73 -13.05 -18.99
N ASN A 71 -22.16 -12.08 -18.27
CA ASN A 71 -21.36 -11.00 -18.81
C ASN A 71 -20.27 -10.65 -17.80
N SER A 72 -19.19 -11.45 -17.83
CA SER A 72 -18.21 -11.45 -16.77
C SER A 72 -16.98 -10.59 -17.03
N ASP A 73 -16.86 -9.98 -18.22
CA ASP A 73 -15.70 -9.14 -18.55
C ASP A 73 -15.65 -7.87 -17.70
N VAL A 74 -14.55 -7.72 -16.95
CA VAL A 74 -14.19 -6.49 -16.25
C VAL A 74 -12.87 -5.98 -16.82
N TYR A 75 -12.83 -4.70 -17.17
CA TYR A 75 -11.71 -4.06 -17.82
C TYR A 75 -10.74 -3.45 -16.81
N LEU A 76 -9.44 -3.60 -17.08
CA LEU A 76 -8.33 -3.03 -16.33
C LEU A 76 -7.80 -1.82 -17.08
N ARG A 77 -8.00 -0.63 -16.51
CA ARG A 77 -7.41 0.61 -17.03
C ARG A 77 -6.19 0.99 -16.20
N PRO A 78 -4.97 0.96 -16.77
CA PRO A 78 -3.75 1.35 -16.06
C PRO A 78 -3.86 2.76 -15.47
N CYS A 79 -3.35 2.93 -14.26
CA CYS A 79 -3.41 4.20 -13.55
C CYS A 79 -2.10 4.60 -12.86
N ALA A 80 -1.19 3.66 -12.62
CA ALA A 80 0.17 3.93 -12.17
C ALA A 80 1.12 2.81 -12.60
N VAL A 81 2.41 3.12 -12.74
CA VAL A 81 3.47 2.19 -13.14
C VAL A 81 4.61 2.28 -12.15
N TYR A 82 5.15 1.13 -11.75
CA TYR A 82 6.29 1.00 -10.84
C TYR A 82 7.27 -0.06 -11.38
N PRO A 83 8.58 0.03 -11.10
CA PRO A 83 9.51 -1.07 -11.28
C PRO A 83 9.07 -2.30 -10.49
N ASP A 84 9.25 -3.49 -11.07
CA ASP A 84 8.97 -4.76 -10.42
C ASP A 84 10.18 -5.21 -9.57
N PRO A 85 10.12 -5.17 -8.22
CA PRO A 85 11.23 -5.57 -7.35
C PRO A 85 11.42 -7.09 -7.27
N PHE A 86 10.46 -7.88 -7.75
CA PHE A 86 10.52 -9.34 -7.72
C PHE A 86 11.24 -9.91 -8.94
N ARG A 87 10.96 -9.33 -10.12
CA ARG A 87 11.57 -9.74 -11.39
C ARG A 87 12.76 -8.88 -11.78
N GLY A 88 12.92 -7.71 -11.16
CA GLY A 88 13.97 -6.75 -11.47
C GLY A 88 13.74 -6.02 -12.80
N SER A 89 14.57 -5.01 -13.06
CA SER A 89 14.57 -4.25 -14.32
C SER A 89 14.79 -5.18 -15.52
N PRO A 90 14.13 -4.97 -16.67
CA PRO A 90 13.22 -3.86 -17.02
C PRO A 90 11.72 -4.13 -16.73
N ASN A 91 11.38 -5.07 -15.85
CA ASN A 91 10.00 -5.46 -15.59
C ASN A 91 9.24 -4.43 -14.74
N ILE A 92 7.91 -4.40 -14.89
CA ILE A 92 7.05 -3.38 -14.25
C ILE A 92 5.83 -3.99 -13.56
N ILE A 93 5.38 -3.32 -12.50
CA ILE A 93 4.07 -3.46 -11.88
C ILE A 93 3.18 -2.32 -12.37
N VAL A 94 1.95 -2.66 -12.75
CA VAL A 94 0.94 -1.75 -13.28
C VAL A 94 -0.26 -1.78 -12.34
N LEU A 95 -0.51 -0.70 -11.61
CA LEU A 95 -1.78 -0.57 -10.89
C LEU A 95 -2.87 -0.22 -11.90
N ALA A 96 -4.01 -0.89 -11.80
CA ALA A 96 -5.14 -0.68 -12.69
C ALA A 96 -6.47 -0.52 -11.94
N GLU A 97 -7.33 0.32 -12.50
CA GLU A 97 -8.71 0.45 -12.08
C GLU A 97 -9.62 -0.55 -12.80
N CYS A 98 -10.68 -0.98 -12.12
CA CYS A 98 -11.70 -1.86 -12.69
C CYS A 98 -12.87 -1.07 -13.30
N TRP A 99 -13.25 -1.45 -14.50
CA TRP A 99 -14.32 -0.83 -15.29
C TRP A 99 -15.25 -1.89 -15.87
N ASN A 100 -16.54 -1.60 -15.91
CA ASN A 100 -17.54 -2.48 -16.51
C ASN A 100 -17.47 -2.40 -18.05
N ALA A 101 -18.06 -3.39 -18.71
CA ALA A 101 -18.10 -3.47 -20.18
C ALA A 101 -18.89 -2.31 -20.84
N ASP A 102 -19.84 -1.71 -20.13
CA ASP A 102 -20.58 -0.53 -20.58
C ASP A 102 -19.78 0.79 -20.46
N GLY A 103 -18.53 0.71 -19.97
CA GLY A 103 -17.65 1.86 -19.78
C GLY A 103 -17.88 2.62 -18.48
N THR A 104 -18.76 2.15 -17.59
CA THR A 104 -18.92 2.71 -16.24
C THR A 104 -17.85 2.20 -15.27
N PRO A 105 -17.49 2.96 -14.22
CA PRO A 105 -16.59 2.46 -13.19
C PRO A 105 -17.22 1.24 -12.51
N ASN A 106 -16.42 0.20 -12.26
CA ASN A 106 -16.90 -0.96 -11.51
C ASN A 106 -17.31 -0.53 -10.10
N LYS A 107 -18.31 -1.20 -9.51
CA LYS A 107 -18.87 -0.85 -8.20
C LYS A 107 -17.82 -0.72 -7.09
N PHE A 108 -16.72 -1.47 -7.18
CA PHE A 108 -15.65 -1.51 -6.19
C PHE A 108 -14.46 -0.58 -6.54
N ASN A 109 -14.58 0.22 -7.61
CA ASN A 109 -13.57 1.19 -8.01
C ASN A 109 -13.72 2.51 -7.23
N PHE A 110 -13.27 2.52 -5.97
CA PHE A 110 -13.28 3.72 -5.14
C PHE A 110 -12.24 4.77 -5.56
N ARG A 111 -11.22 4.37 -6.35
CA ARG A 111 -10.22 5.30 -6.87
C ARG A 111 -10.87 6.32 -7.81
N HIS A 112 -11.83 5.88 -8.64
CA HIS A 112 -12.53 6.77 -9.57
C HIS A 112 -13.21 7.95 -8.86
N ASP A 113 -13.88 7.71 -7.74
CA ASP A 113 -14.52 8.79 -6.97
C ASP A 113 -13.51 9.60 -6.16
N CYS A 114 -12.44 8.96 -5.64
CA CYS A 114 -11.34 9.66 -4.99
C CYS A 114 -10.70 10.70 -5.93
N VAL A 115 -10.41 10.32 -7.19
CA VAL A 115 -9.82 11.23 -8.19
C VAL A 115 -10.68 12.47 -8.39
N LYS A 116 -12.01 12.33 -8.52
CA LYS A 116 -12.92 13.49 -8.66
C LYS A 116 -12.80 14.49 -7.50
N VAL A 117 -12.71 13.97 -6.28
CA VAL A 117 -12.58 14.82 -5.08
C VAL A 117 -11.21 15.48 -5.04
N MET A 118 -10.15 14.75 -5.39
CA MET A 118 -8.79 15.26 -5.40
C MET A 118 -8.61 16.35 -6.47
N ASP A 119 -9.21 16.17 -7.65
CA ASP A 119 -9.23 17.18 -8.71
C ASP A 119 -9.98 18.45 -8.26
N GLN A 120 -11.12 18.30 -7.58
CA GLN A 120 -11.91 19.43 -7.07
C GLN A 120 -11.12 20.31 -6.08
N TYR A 121 -10.22 19.72 -5.29
CA TYR A 121 -9.45 20.41 -4.27
C TYR A 121 -7.94 20.44 -4.59
N ALA A 122 -7.58 20.37 -5.87
CA ALA A 122 -6.19 20.34 -6.31
C ALA A 122 -5.38 21.55 -5.81
N GLU A 123 -5.99 22.73 -5.72
CA GLU A 123 -5.36 23.97 -5.23
C GLU A 123 -4.97 23.91 -3.74
N ASP A 124 -5.61 23.05 -2.93
CA ASP A 124 -5.33 22.95 -1.50
C ASP A 124 -4.07 22.10 -1.20
N GLU A 125 -3.54 21.39 -2.22
CA GLU A 125 -2.38 20.47 -2.15
C GLU A 125 -2.45 19.54 -0.92
N PRO A 126 -3.48 18.68 -0.81
CA PRO A 126 -3.71 17.88 0.38
C PRO A 126 -2.65 16.76 0.53
N TRP A 127 -2.09 16.62 1.73
CA TRP A 127 -1.08 15.61 2.05
C TRP A 127 -1.63 14.54 2.98
N PHE A 128 -1.25 13.28 2.73
CA PHE A 128 -1.69 12.13 3.50
C PHE A 128 -0.48 11.26 3.88
N GLY A 129 -0.47 10.80 5.12
CA GLY A 129 0.39 9.72 5.60
C GLY A 129 -0.49 8.58 6.09
N LEU A 130 -0.18 7.35 5.68
CA LEU A 130 -0.92 6.15 6.06
C LEU A 130 0.00 5.21 6.82
N GLU A 131 -0.47 4.70 7.95
CA GLU A 131 0.28 3.77 8.81
C GLU A 131 -0.34 2.38 8.69
N GLN A 132 0.26 1.53 7.84
CA GLN A 132 -0.24 0.18 7.58
C GLN A 132 0.31 -0.81 8.59
N GLU A 133 -0.45 -1.07 9.65
CA GLU A 133 -0.16 -2.20 10.55
C GLU A 133 -0.51 -3.54 9.89
N TYR A 134 0.27 -4.59 10.18
CA TYR A 134 -0.03 -5.96 9.77
C TYR A 134 0.58 -6.97 10.74
N THR A 135 -0.02 -8.16 10.81
CA THR A 135 0.48 -9.28 11.62
C THR A 135 0.89 -10.43 10.71
N LEU A 136 2.09 -10.96 10.92
CA LEU A 136 2.57 -12.15 10.19
C LEU A 136 1.99 -13.41 10.84
N LEU A 137 1.27 -14.21 10.05
CA LEU A 137 0.71 -15.49 10.49
C LEU A 137 1.49 -16.65 9.86
N GLY A 138 1.59 -17.76 10.60
CA GLY A 138 2.00 -19.06 10.08
C GLY A 138 0.86 -19.73 9.30
N SER A 139 1.16 -20.88 8.70
CA SER A 139 0.16 -21.68 7.97
C SER A 139 -0.93 -22.28 8.86
N ASP A 140 -0.79 -22.17 10.17
CA ASP A 140 -1.76 -22.57 11.19
C ASP A 140 -2.66 -21.41 11.65
N ASP A 141 -2.66 -20.28 10.91
CA ASP A 141 -3.34 -19.02 11.24
C ASP A 141 -2.95 -18.44 12.60
N ARG A 142 -1.83 -18.89 13.18
CA ARG A 142 -1.30 -18.34 14.42
C ARG A 142 -0.21 -17.31 14.12
N PRO A 143 -0.02 -16.30 14.98
CA PRO A 143 1.02 -15.33 14.72
C PRO A 143 2.40 -15.98 14.77
N TYR A 144 3.24 -15.63 13.79
CA TYR A 144 4.51 -16.26 13.58
C TYR A 144 5.40 -16.09 14.83
N GLY A 145 6.03 -17.18 15.28
CA GLY A 145 6.91 -17.19 16.45
C GLY A 145 6.19 -17.26 17.80
N TRP A 146 4.86 -17.34 17.84
CA TRP A 146 4.15 -17.66 19.07
C TRP A 146 4.46 -19.09 19.55
N PRO A 147 4.51 -19.34 20.86
CA PRO A 147 4.58 -20.69 21.39
C PRO A 147 3.42 -21.55 20.90
N ALA A 148 3.71 -22.82 20.55
CA ALA A 148 2.69 -23.76 20.14
C ALA A 148 1.61 -23.90 21.22
N GLY A 149 0.35 -23.65 20.86
CA GLY A 149 -0.79 -23.73 21.78
C GLY A 149 -0.79 -22.70 22.92
N GLY A 150 0.10 -21.70 22.91
CA GLY A 150 0.27 -20.76 24.01
C GLY A 150 0.37 -19.30 23.58
N PHE A 151 0.69 -18.45 24.54
CA PHE A 151 0.92 -17.02 24.37
C PHE A 151 2.38 -16.72 24.72
N PRO A 152 2.98 -15.67 24.14
CA PRO A 152 4.28 -15.15 24.57
C PRO A 152 4.21 -14.53 25.98
N ALA A 153 5.32 -13.92 26.42
CA ALA A 153 5.30 -13.00 27.54
C ALA A 153 4.38 -11.77 27.29
N PRO A 154 3.95 -11.07 28.34
CA PRO A 154 3.13 -9.86 28.21
C PRO A 154 3.78 -8.77 27.35
N GLN A 155 2.95 -7.88 26.80
CA GLN A 155 3.40 -6.75 25.99
C GLN A 155 4.37 -5.83 26.76
N GLY A 156 5.41 -5.36 26.08
CA GLY A 156 6.38 -4.40 26.60
C GLY A 156 7.64 -4.36 25.74
N GLU A 157 8.36 -5.49 25.71
CA GLU A 157 9.67 -5.63 25.06
C GLU A 157 9.63 -5.66 23.51
N TYR A 158 8.44 -5.75 22.92
CA TYR A 158 8.25 -5.98 21.47
C TYR A 158 8.28 -4.69 20.65
N TYR A 159 7.70 -3.61 21.18
CA TYR A 159 7.62 -2.34 20.48
C TYR A 159 9.03 -1.78 20.28
N CYS A 160 9.40 -1.51 19.03
CA CYS A 160 10.76 -1.12 18.64
C CYS A 160 11.87 -2.06 19.14
N GLY A 161 11.54 -3.33 19.42
CA GLY A 161 12.47 -4.29 20.01
C GLY A 161 13.64 -4.63 19.08
N VAL A 162 14.74 -5.09 19.67
CA VAL A 162 15.92 -5.64 18.98
C VAL A 162 16.37 -6.91 19.71
N GLY A 163 16.73 -7.94 18.96
CA GLY A 163 17.26 -9.20 19.48
C GLY A 163 16.28 -10.37 19.44
N THR A 164 16.83 -11.58 19.53
CA THR A 164 16.09 -12.84 19.56
C THR A 164 15.10 -12.86 20.73
N GLY A 165 13.88 -13.35 20.47
CA GLY A 165 12.80 -13.41 21.46
C GLY A 165 11.98 -12.12 21.60
N LYS A 166 12.42 -11.01 20.99
CA LYS A 166 11.66 -9.74 20.92
C LYS A 166 11.15 -9.43 19.51
N VAL A 167 11.91 -9.81 18.49
CA VAL A 167 11.58 -9.57 17.08
C VAL A 167 11.56 -10.87 16.33
N VAL A 168 10.50 -11.08 15.56
CA VAL A 168 10.28 -12.26 14.74
C VAL A 168 10.10 -11.80 13.30
N GLN A 169 10.73 -12.51 12.35
CA GLN A 169 10.58 -12.28 10.90
C GLN A 169 10.95 -10.86 10.43
N ARG A 170 12.00 -10.26 11.02
CA ARG A 170 12.53 -8.95 10.58
C ARG A 170 13.04 -8.99 9.13
N ASP A 171 13.49 -10.13 8.66
CA ASP A 171 13.90 -10.36 7.28
C ASP A 171 12.79 -10.04 6.26
N ILE A 172 11.54 -10.42 6.54
CA ILE A 172 10.38 -10.05 5.69
C ILE A 172 10.21 -8.53 5.65
N VAL A 173 10.30 -7.89 6.81
CA VAL A 173 10.14 -6.43 6.96
C VAL A 173 11.23 -5.66 6.20
N GLU A 174 12.49 -6.06 6.37
CA GLU A 174 13.63 -5.46 5.67
C GLU A 174 13.57 -5.69 4.16
N ALA A 175 13.14 -6.87 3.73
CA ALA A 175 12.95 -7.17 2.31
C ALA A 175 11.83 -6.32 1.69
N HIS A 176 10.68 -6.19 2.37
CA HIS A 176 9.58 -5.34 1.94
C HIS A 176 10.00 -3.88 1.84
N TYR A 177 10.73 -3.36 2.83
CA TYR A 177 11.26 -1.99 2.80
C TYR A 177 12.11 -1.78 1.53
N LYS A 178 13.10 -2.65 1.29
CA LYS A 178 13.97 -2.55 0.11
C LYS A 178 13.21 -2.69 -1.20
N ALA A 179 12.21 -3.58 -1.25
CA ALA A 179 11.36 -3.75 -2.43
C ALA A 179 10.57 -2.47 -2.74
N CYS A 180 10.00 -1.83 -1.74
CA CYS A 180 9.27 -0.57 -1.91
C CYS A 180 10.19 0.59 -2.29
N LEU A 181 11.38 0.70 -1.70
CA LEU A 181 12.37 1.70 -2.12
C LEU A 181 12.81 1.50 -3.59
N SER A 182 13.05 0.25 -3.98
CA SER A 182 13.39 -0.08 -5.37
C SER A 182 12.24 0.27 -6.32
N GLY A 183 10.99 -0.03 -5.94
CA GLY A 183 9.80 0.35 -6.69
C GLY A 183 9.50 1.86 -6.69
N ALA A 184 9.95 2.60 -5.68
CA ALA A 184 9.81 4.06 -5.63
C ALA A 184 10.91 4.82 -6.39
N SER A 185 11.99 4.14 -6.79
CA SER A 185 13.16 4.77 -7.43
C SER A 185 13.03 5.05 -8.94
N ALA A 186 11.91 4.67 -9.57
CA ALA A 186 11.54 5.23 -10.86
C ALA A 186 11.25 6.73 -10.72
N PRO A 187 11.43 7.55 -11.78
CA PRO A 187 10.85 8.89 -11.79
C PRO A 187 9.41 8.79 -11.30
N ALA A 188 9.03 9.67 -10.35
CA ALA A 188 7.72 9.66 -9.72
C ALA A 188 6.67 9.29 -10.78
N PRO A 189 5.76 8.32 -10.50
CA PRO A 189 4.76 7.93 -11.49
C PRO A 189 4.26 9.22 -12.10
N THR A 190 4.26 9.31 -13.43
CA THR A 190 3.66 10.44 -14.16
C THR A 190 2.17 10.40 -13.90
N ALA A 191 1.81 10.63 -12.65
CA ALA A 191 0.51 10.81 -12.16
C ALA A 191 0.14 12.19 -12.73
N PRO A 192 -1.02 12.33 -13.38
CA PRO A 192 -1.51 13.65 -13.74
C PRO A 192 -1.38 14.57 -12.52
N PRO A 193 -1.12 15.88 -12.71
CA PRO A 193 -0.71 16.84 -11.67
C PRO A 193 -1.64 16.97 -10.44
N HIS A 194 -2.71 16.18 -10.37
CA HIS A 194 -3.78 16.23 -9.38
C HIS A 194 -3.98 14.91 -8.61
N GLN A 195 -3.13 13.90 -8.83
CA GLN A 195 -3.17 12.66 -8.03
C GLN A 195 -2.38 12.80 -6.72
N PRO A 196 -2.86 12.19 -5.61
CA PRO A 196 -2.11 12.16 -4.38
C PRO A 196 -0.79 11.42 -4.59
N THR A 197 0.32 12.15 -4.51
CA THR A 197 1.62 11.54 -4.26
C THR A 197 1.65 11.16 -2.78
N ALA A 198 1.10 10.00 -2.44
CA ALA A 198 1.42 9.38 -1.16
C ALA A 198 2.88 8.94 -1.25
N THR A 199 3.78 9.59 -0.51
CA THR A 199 5.08 8.98 -0.24
C THR A 199 4.79 7.69 0.52
N PRO A 200 5.22 6.50 0.06
CA PRO A 200 5.05 5.29 0.83
C PRO A 200 5.91 5.40 2.09
N ALA A 201 5.31 5.92 3.16
CA ALA A 201 5.82 5.76 4.51
C ALA A 201 5.29 4.41 4.98
N ILE A 202 6.13 3.38 4.90
CA ILE A 202 5.88 2.15 5.63
C ILE A 202 6.15 2.48 7.11
N ALA A 203 5.13 2.95 7.82
CA ALA A 203 5.16 2.96 9.27
C ALA A 203 4.88 1.53 9.74
N LEU A 204 5.95 0.79 10.00
CA LEU A 204 5.88 -0.52 10.65
C LEU A 204 5.65 -0.31 12.14
N GLU A 205 4.42 -0.03 12.53
CA GLU A 205 4.04 -0.22 13.91
C GLU A 205 3.56 -1.67 14.12
N ARG A 206 4.17 -2.29 15.13
CA ARG A 206 3.73 -3.50 15.84
C ARG A 206 4.04 -4.84 15.16
N SER A 207 5.19 -5.38 15.53
CA SER A 207 5.59 -6.78 15.34
C SER A 207 4.77 -7.80 16.16
N TRP A 208 3.65 -7.42 16.80
CA TRP A 208 2.98 -8.31 17.74
C TRP A 208 1.46 -8.09 17.88
N PRO A 209 0.62 -9.13 17.70
CA PRO A 209 -0.82 -8.97 17.82
C PRO A 209 -1.27 -8.83 19.28
N ARG A 210 -2.26 -7.97 19.51
CA ARG A 210 -3.05 -7.96 20.75
C ARG A 210 -3.90 -9.25 20.84
N GLU A 211 -4.21 -9.68 22.05
CA GLU A 211 -5.33 -10.60 22.26
C GLU A 211 -6.60 -10.03 21.59
N PRO A 212 -7.42 -10.87 20.92
CA PRO A 212 -8.68 -10.42 20.39
C PRO A 212 -9.58 -10.01 21.55
N ARG A 213 -9.74 -8.70 21.77
CA ARG A 213 -10.84 -8.21 22.62
C ARG A 213 -12.13 -8.62 21.94
N ARG A 214 -12.90 -9.49 22.61
CA ARG A 214 -14.32 -9.70 22.32
C ARG A 214 -15.10 -8.47 22.80
N ASP A 215 -14.97 -7.35 22.10
CA ASP A 215 -15.78 -6.15 22.32
C ASP A 215 -16.26 -5.62 20.95
N PRO A 216 -17.57 -5.69 20.62
CA PRO A 216 -18.12 -5.24 19.33
C PRO A 216 -18.12 -3.70 19.14
N CYS A 217 -17.36 -2.93 19.92
CA CYS A 217 -17.51 -1.49 20.02
C CYS A 217 -16.16 -0.77 20.11
N PHE A 218 -15.32 -0.82 19.07
CA PHE A 218 -14.17 0.09 18.96
C PHE A 218 -13.91 0.55 17.52
N LEU A 219 -14.94 1.19 16.94
CA LEU A 219 -14.77 2.28 15.97
C LEU A 219 -15.42 3.52 16.60
N LYS A 220 -14.79 4.01 17.67
CA LYS A 220 -15.05 5.33 18.23
C LYS A 220 -13.71 6.03 18.41
N ASN A 221 -13.47 7.00 17.53
CA ASN A 221 -12.67 8.20 17.70
C ASN A 221 -11.33 8.05 18.45
N SER A 222 -10.25 8.02 17.68
CA SER A 222 -8.94 8.50 18.14
C SER A 222 -8.45 9.65 17.26
N ILE A 223 -9.29 10.69 17.15
CA ILE A 223 -8.80 12.06 17.09
C ILE A 223 -8.43 12.41 18.54
N PRO A 224 -7.19 12.86 18.85
CA PRO A 224 -6.87 13.29 20.20
C PRO A 224 -7.87 14.35 20.62
N SER A 225 -8.50 14.14 21.78
CA SER A 225 -9.64 14.90 22.29
C SER A 225 -9.42 16.41 22.15
N CYS A 226 -9.92 16.99 21.08
CA CYS A 226 -10.20 18.42 21.02
C CYS A 226 -11.48 18.60 21.82
N GLY A 227 -11.41 19.32 22.93
CA GLY A 227 -12.54 19.56 23.82
C GLY A 227 -13.77 20.01 23.03
N LYS A 228 -14.85 19.22 23.16
CA LYS A 228 -16.26 19.56 22.90
C LYS A 228 -16.49 20.76 21.96
N LYS A 229 -16.34 20.57 20.65
CA LYS A 229 -17.14 21.26 19.62
C LYS A 229 -17.35 20.31 18.45
N GLU A 230 -18.60 19.96 18.18
CA GLU A 230 -18.98 19.30 16.93
C GLU A 230 -18.70 20.28 15.79
N ILE A 231 -17.85 19.87 14.85
CA ILE A 231 -17.53 20.61 13.62
C ILE A 231 -18.58 20.18 12.60
N GLY A 232 -19.54 21.07 12.33
CA GLY A 232 -20.73 20.82 11.52
C GLY A 232 -20.58 21.12 10.03
N SER A 233 -19.43 21.64 9.57
CA SER A 233 -19.23 21.89 8.14
C SER A 233 -17.75 21.90 7.66
N TRP A 234 -17.56 21.71 6.36
CA TRP A 234 -16.25 21.73 5.68
C TRP A 234 -15.46 23.02 5.86
N SER A 235 -16.14 24.16 6.06
CA SER A 235 -15.49 25.46 6.31
C SER A 235 -14.81 25.51 7.68
N GLU A 236 -15.38 24.84 8.69
CA GLU A 236 -14.79 24.75 10.03
C GLU A 236 -13.57 23.81 10.02
N CYS A 237 -13.59 22.74 9.20
CA CYS A 237 -12.41 21.91 8.96
C CYS A 237 -11.26 22.71 8.30
N LYS A 238 -11.56 23.55 7.29
CA LYS A 238 -10.56 24.45 6.67
C LYS A 238 -9.95 25.43 7.68
N GLN A 239 -10.74 25.96 8.61
CA GLN A 239 -10.23 26.85 9.67
C GLN A 239 -9.32 26.11 10.66
N GLU A 240 -9.69 24.88 11.06
CA GLU A 240 -8.88 24.05 11.97
C GLU A 240 -7.54 23.64 11.31
N GLN A 241 -7.54 23.30 10.02
CA GLN A 241 -6.33 23.00 9.24
C GLN A 241 -5.43 24.24 9.08
N ARG A 242 -5.99 25.42 8.82
CA ARG A 242 -5.24 26.70 8.80
C ARG A 242 -4.64 27.03 10.18
N ARG A 243 -5.38 26.76 11.26
CA ARG A 243 -4.90 26.92 12.64
C ARG A 243 -3.71 25.99 12.92
N LYS A 244 -3.81 24.72 12.51
CA LYS A 244 -2.73 23.73 12.65
C LYS A 244 -1.51 24.06 11.79
N ARG A 245 -1.70 24.53 10.54
CA ARG A 245 -0.61 25.08 9.69
C ARG A 245 0.10 26.27 10.36
N GLY A 246 -0.66 27.17 11.01
CA GLY A 246 -0.08 28.29 11.77
C GLY A 246 0.76 27.86 12.98
N TYR A 247 0.39 26.76 13.65
CA TYR A 247 1.19 26.15 14.73
C TYR A 247 2.43 25.41 14.20
N ALA A 248 2.32 24.74 13.05
CA ALA A 248 3.45 24.07 12.40
C ALA A 248 4.52 25.07 11.92
N LEU A 249 4.11 26.18 11.29
CA LEU A 249 5.01 27.25 10.84
C LEU A 249 5.74 27.94 12.01
N LYS A 250 5.08 28.13 13.16
CA LYS A 250 5.74 28.63 14.38
C LYS A 250 6.75 27.63 14.96
N ARG A 251 6.51 26.33 14.82
CA ARG A 251 7.46 25.28 15.22
C ARG A 251 8.64 25.16 14.25
N GLU A 252 8.42 25.36 12.95
CA GLU A 252 9.50 25.39 11.95
C GLU A 252 10.39 26.63 12.07
N GLN A 253 9.83 27.80 12.36
CA GLN A 253 10.64 29.00 12.63
C GLN A 253 11.54 28.84 13.86
N GLY A 254 11.11 28.07 14.87
CA GLY A 254 11.97 27.71 16.01
C GLY A 254 12.98 26.60 15.73
N ARG A 255 12.90 25.91 14.57
CA ARG A 255 13.76 24.78 14.19
C ARG A 255 14.72 25.08 13.03
N ARG A 256 14.52 26.19 12.31
CA ARG A 256 15.42 26.67 11.24
C ARG A 256 16.77 27.22 11.73
N GLU A 257 17.02 27.22 13.04
CA GLU A 257 18.38 27.25 13.59
C GLU A 257 18.89 25.81 13.74
N GLY A 258 19.23 25.15 12.63
CA GLY A 258 19.91 23.85 12.67
C GLY A 258 19.51 22.86 11.58
N THR A 259 20.37 22.78 10.55
CA THR A 259 20.56 21.68 9.59
C THR A 259 19.57 21.52 8.44
N ASP A 260 20.09 21.76 7.23
CA ASP A 260 19.57 21.31 5.93
C ASP A 260 19.76 19.80 5.79
N GLY A 261 18.71 19.12 5.30
CA GLY A 261 18.75 17.71 4.94
C GLY A 261 17.35 17.13 4.86
N SER A 262 16.93 16.72 3.66
CA SER A 262 15.75 15.90 3.42
C SER A 262 15.87 14.59 4.20
N ALA A 263 15.27 14.55 5.40
CA ALA A 263 15.23 13.37 6.24
C ALA A 263 13.92 12.61 5.99
N ILE A 264 14.05 11.37 5.51
CA ILE A 264 13.01 10.35 5.68
C ILE A 264 12.96 10.06 7.18
N SER A 265 11.89 10.46 7.86
CA SER A 265 11.71 10.16 9.27
C SER A 265 11.22 8.73 9.45
N LEU A 266 12.04 7.87 10.05
CA LEU A 266 11.56 6.72 10.81
C LEU A 266 10.94 7.27 12.09
N SER A 267 9.68 7.71 12.02
CA SER A 267 8.90 7.98 13.22
C SER A 267 8.23 6.68 13.66
N THR A 268 8.78 6.06 14.69
CA THR A 268 8.03 5.14 15.55
C THR A 268 7.25 6.01 16.54
N THR A 269 5.99 6.28 16.20
CA THR A 269 4.99 6.86 17.10
C THR A 269 4.39 5.83 18.04
#